data_AF-A0A1B6CX18-F1
#
_entry.id   AF-A0A1B6CX18-F1
#
_cell.length_a   1.000
_cell.length_b   1.000
_cell.length_c   1.000
_cell.angle_alpha   90.00
_cell.angle_beta   90.00
_cell.angle_gamma   90.00
#
_symmetry.space_group_name_H-M   'P 1'
#
loop_
_entity.id
_entity.type
_entity.pdbx_description
1 polymer ?
#
loop_
_entity_poly.entity_id
_entity_poly.type
_entity_poly.pdbx_seq_one_letter_code
_entity_poly.pdbx_strand_id
1 'polypeptide(L)'
;MSEILLYKANECISKLSQAEDVVNSEIQRLEQATQLCLEGLDETFRVILSSVEKRRNEFNNAIVEAKNAKKKVLEEQLALIQTEKDKVTEECDGLQHQVEVRYITQRISSLGEKLDSASALGEPRENAFLTCDLVTEALAKLESALAAMGRVRTSTTFPSLSTLHIKEACVVRLEAIAILTTVDYHGNVRTNGGDPIAAEVSRIEDETVQIEATIVDKEDGTYQIKFRPPAPGKYSLKVSVMERPVRFSPLEITVSEHNNPVRTYGSRGSGKDQFLQPVAVAMDNLAGTLYVVDTGNSRLKVLTPDLQLVRHLDCEGLSGRSCTGVAVNEDGEWLAVVNWRSRFVTRLSNLGDTLSAFTHTLFQEPIDVAIDSNYGHILVADNGPSCVFVFDTEGKLLFQVGKKGSQKGCFNLISCVTIGPGGEIVVADSRIQVFSAKGDFLQELFPEGKGRGRYGGVAVDSEGMVIASRSEKGRNFVQVFRLSDGALLSTLDSHESKLKRPSGLATTNDRHVVVVDLGNDCIKKYRYW
;
A
#
# COMPACT_ATOMS: atom_id res chain seq x y z
N MET A 1 56.79 7.32 45.64
CA MET A 1 56.47 8.24 44.52
C MET A 1 56.86 7.65 43.17
N SER A 2 58.07 7.11 43.02
CA SER A 2 58.52 6.38 41.80
C SER A 2 57.63 5.18 41.45
N GLU A 3 57.21 4.38 42.43
CA GLU A 3 56.38 3.18 42.20
C GLU A 3 54.96 3.49 41.69
N ILE A 4 54.33 4.58 42.17
CA ILE A 4 52.99 5.03 41.71
C ILE A 4 53.07 5.55 40.28
N LEU A 5 54.17 6.24 39.94
CA LEU A 5 54.44 6.76 38.60
C LEU A 5 54.71 5.60 37.62
N LEU A 6 55.47 4.58 38.05
CA LEU A 6 55.71 3.36 37.29
C LEU A 6 54.40 2.56 37.08
N TYR A 7 53.56 2.45 38.10
CA TYR A 7 52.25 1.79 38.02
C TYR A 7 51.33 2.49 37.02
N LYS A 8 51.18 3.82 37.11
CA LYS A 8 50.37 4.61 36.14
C LYS A 8 50.95 4.58 34.73
N ALA A 9 52.29 4.56 34.60
CA ALA A 9 52.95 4.41 33.30
C ALA A 9 52.67 3.03 32.68
N ASN A 10 52.77 1.96 33.47
CA ASN A 10 52.46 0.60 33.02
C ASN A 10 50.98 0.43 32.68
N GLU A 11 50.07 1.04 33.45
CA GLU A 11 48.63 1.06 33.15
C GLU A 11 48.35 1.83 31.84
N CYS A 12 49.04 2.95 31.62
CA CYS A 12 48.94 3.73 30.38
C CYS A 12 49.46 2.93 29.18
N ILE A 13 50.63 2.30 29.30
CA ILE A 13 51.21 1.44 28.26
C ILE A 13 50.26 0.29 27.94
N SER A 14 49.70 -0.38 28.96
CA SER A 14 48.73 -1.46 28.75
C SER A 14 47.48 -0.99 27.99
N LYS A 15 46.92 0.18 28.33
CA LYS A 15 45.78 0.77 27.60
C LYS A 15 46.14 1.18 26.17
N LEU A 16 47.35 1.70 25.96
CA LEU A 16 47.84 2.07 24.64
C LEU A 16 48.07 0.85 23.75
N SER A 17 48.66 -0.23 24.29
CA SER A 17 48.82 -1.50 23.58
C SER A 17 47.46 -2.10 23.21
N GLN A 18 46.49 -2.07 24.12
CA GLN A 18 45.12 -2.52 23.80
C GLN A 18 44.47 -1.65 22.70
N ALA A 19 44.70 -0.34 22.70
CA ALA A 19 44.20 0.55 21.67
C ALA A 19 44.88 0.29 20.31
N GLU A 20 46.19 0.03 20.32
CA GLU A 20 46.98 -0.36 19.14
C GLU A 20 46.44 -1.66 18.52
N ASP A 21 46.19 -2.69 19.33
CA ASP A 21 45.60 -3.95 18.87
C ASP A 21 44.22 -3.75 18.22
N VAL A 22 43.37 -2.91 18.83
CA VAL A 22 42.04 -2.58 18.28
C VAL A 22 42.16 -1.87 16.94
N VAL A 23 43.06 -0.88 16.82
CA VAL A 23 43.27 -0.15 15.55
C VAL A 23 43.83 -1.08 14.47
N ASN A 24 44.81 -1.92 14.80
CA ASN A 24 45.38 -2.89 13.87
C ASN A 24 44.33 -3.91 13.39
N SER A 25 43.45 -4.36 14.28
CA SER A 25 42.34 -5.25 13.90
C SER A 25 41.35 -4.57 12.94
N GLU A 26 41.10 -3.27 13.11
CA GLU A 26 40.21 -2.51 12.24
C GLU A 26 40.85 -2.25 10.86
N ILE A 27 42.16 -2.04 10.80
CA ILE A 27 42.93 -1.97 9.55
C ILE A 27 42.79 -3.28 8.78
N GLN A 28 42.98 -4.42 9.43
CA GLN A 28 42.82 -5.74 8.80
C GLN A 28 41.38 -5.97 8.29
N ARG A 29 40.37 -5.57 9.07
CA ARG A 29 38.96 -5.63 8.64
C ARG A 29 38.69 -4.74 7.43
N LEU A 30 39.29 -3.56 7.36
CA LEU A 30 39.16 -2.67 6.22
C LEU A 30 39.78 -3.26 4.95
N GLU A 31 40.96 -3.87 5.06
CA GLU A 31 41.59 -4.58 3.94
C GLU A 31 40.72 -5.73 3.44
N GLN A 32 40.20 -6.56 4.36
CA GLN A 32 39.30 -7.66 4.02
C GLN A 32 37.99 -7.16 3.40
N ALA A 33 37.37 -6.11 3.96
CA ALA A 33 36.15 -5.51 3.43
C ALA A 33 36.38 -4.92 2.03
N THR A 34 37.54 -4.32 1.79
CA THR A 34 37.94 -3.80 0.47
C THR A 34 38.00 -4.93 -0.54
N GLN A 35 38.65 -6.04 -0.19
CA GLN A 35 38.73 -7.21 -1.06
C GLN A 35 37.34 -7.77 -1.37
N LEU A 36 36.48 -7.96 -0.37
CA LEU A 36 35.10 -8.45 -0.57
C LEU A 36 34.27 -7.52 -1.46
N CYS A 37 34.44 -6.20 -1.32
CA CYS A 37 33.75 -5.23 -2.18
C CYS A 37 34.21 -5.32 -3.64
N LEU A 38 35.52 -5.49 -3.87
CA LEU A 38 36.07 -5.66 -5.23
C LEU A 38 35.60 -6.98 -5.85
N GLU A 39 35.62 -8.08 -5.10
CA GLU A 39 35.12 -9.38 -5.57
C GLU A 39 33.62 -9.32 -5.92
N GLY A 40 32.80 -8.67 -5.09
CA GLY A 40 31.38 -8.48 -5.36
C GLY A 40 31.11 -7.57 -6.57
N LEU A 41 31.94 -6.55 -6.78
CA LEU A 41 31.90 -5.70 -7.97
C LEU A 41 32.18 -6.52 -9.23
N ASP A 42 33.29 -7.26 -9.24
CA ASP A 42 33.70 -8.09 -10.37
C ASP A 42 32.64 -9.14 -10.72
N GLU A 43 32.06 -9.80 -9.71
CA GLU A 43 31.00 -10.80 -9.91
C GLU A 43 29.72 -10.18 -10.50
N THR A 44 29.31 -9.01 -10.01
CA THR A 44 28.13 -8.30 -10.53
C THR A 44 28.33 -7.91 -11.99
N PHE A 45 29.50 -7.34 -12.33
CA PHE A 45 29.81 -6.96 -13.70
C PHE A 45 29.95 -8.17 -14.62
N ARG A 46 30.47 -9.31 -14.14
CA ARG A 46 30.52 -10.57 -14.88
C ARG A 46 29.12 -11.04 -15.30
N VAL A 47 28.15 -10.99 -14.39
CA VAL A 47 26.75 -11.38 -14.68
C VAL A 47 26.13 -10.46 -15.73
N ILE A 48 26.35 -9.15 -15.62
CA ILE A 48 25.82 -8.16 -16.57
C ILE A 48 26.42 -8.38 -17.96
N LEU A 49 27.74 -8.50 -18.06
CA LEU A 49 28.44 -8.76 -19.33
C LEU A 49 27.90 -10.05 -19.98
N SER A 50 27.74 -11.12 -19.20
CA SER A 50 27.19 -12.39 -19.71
C SER A 50 25.76 -12.25 -20.25
N SER A 51 24.94 -11.42 -19.61
CA SER A 51 23.54 -11.18 -20.02
C SER A 51 23.48 -10.36 -21.32
N VAL A 52 24.35 -9.36 -21.45
CA VAL A 52 24.50 -8.55 -22.66
C VAL A 52 25.00 -9.42 -23.83
N GLU A 53 26.01 -10.26 -23.59
CA GLU A 53 26.54 -11.18 -24.59
C GLU A 53 25.51 -12.23 -25.03
N LYS A 54 24.75 -12.79 -24.08
CA LYS A 54 23.65 -13.72 -24.39
C LYS A 54 22.63 -13.05 -25.31
N ARG A 55 22.20 -11.82 -24.98
CA ARG A 55 21.22 -11.08 -25.81
C ARG A 55 21.77 -10.77 -27.20
N ARG A 56 23.06 -10.43 -27.32
CA ARG A 56 23.73 -10.26 -28.61
C ARG A 56 23.70 -11.55 -29.44
N ASN A 57 23.97 -12.70 -28.82
CA ASN A 57 23.95 -14.00 -29.51
C ASN A 57 22.54 -14.39 -29.98
N GLU A 58 21.51 -14.11 -29.18
CA GLU A 58 20.11 -14.32 -29.57
C GLU A 58 19.74 -13.53 -30.84
N PHE A 59 20.08 -12.25 -30.89
CA PHE A 59 19.85 -11.43 -32.08
C PHE A 59 20.62 -11.95 -33.29
N ASN A 60 21.88 -12.31 -33.10
CA ASN A 60 22.70 -12.85 -34.19
C ASN A 60 22.10 -14.13 -34.76
N ASN A 61 21.64 -15.04 -33.90
CA ASN A 61 20.98 -16.28 -34.32
C ASN A 61 19.68 -15.99 -35.08
N ALA A 62 18.83 -15.09 -34.56
CA ALA A 62 17.57 -14.72 -35.22
C ALA A 62 17.80 -14.12 -36.62
N ILE A 63 18.82 -13.26 -36.79
CA ILE A 63 19.20 -12.67 -38.08
C ILE A 63 19.63 -13.78 -39.06
N VAL A 64 20.48 -14.71 -38.61
CA VAL A 64 20.96 -15.82 -39.44
C VAL A 64 19.83 -16.76 -39.84
N GLU A 65 18.93 -17.09 -38.92
CA GLU A 65 17.77 -17.94 -39.17
C GLU A 65 16.80 -17.30 -40.17
N ALA A 66 16.44 -16.03 -39.98
CA ALA A 66 15.55 -15.31 -40.90
C ALA A 66 16.14 -15.20 -42.31
N LYS A 67 17.45 -14.93 -42.42
CA LYS A 67 18.17 -14.97 -43.70
C LYS A 67 18.10 -16.35 -44.35
N ASN A 68 18.39 -17.41 -43.60
CA ASN A 68 18.41 -18.77 -44.14
C ASN A 68 17.02 -19.24 -44.59
N ALA A 69 15.96 -18.88 -43.85
CA ALA A 69 14.58 -19.18 -44.23
C ALA A 69 14.20 -18.50 -45.55
N LYS A 70 14.47 -17.19 -45.68
CA LYS A 70 14.22 -16.46 -46.93
C LYS A 70 15.03 -17.00 -48.10
N LYS A 71 16.31 -17.31 -47.85
CA LYS A 71 17.21 -17.89 -48.85
C LYS A 71 16.71 -19.24 -49.36
N LYS A 72 16.21 -20.10 -48.46
CA LYS A 72 15.69 -21.42 -48.83
C LYS A 72 14.52 -21.34 -49.81
N VAL A 73 13.56 -20.43 -49.58
CA VAL A 73 12.41 -20.24 -50.49
C VAL A 73 12.87 -19.80 -51.88
N LEU A 74 13.87 -18.92 -51.95
CA LEU A 74 14.46 -18.47 -53.21
C LEU A 74 15.23 -19.58 -53.92
N GLU A 75 15.99 -20.40 -53.20
CA GLU A 75 16.72 -21.54 -53.77
C GLU A 75 15.75 -22.61 -54.32
N GLU A 76 14.65 -22.89 -53.63
CA GLU A 76 13.60 -23.79 -54.09
C GLU A 76 12.91 -23.26 -55.36
N GLN A 77 12.60 -21.96 -55.41
CA GLN A 77 12.05 -21.33 -56.62
C GLN A 77 13.04 -21.38 -57.78
N LEU A 78 14.32 -21.11 -57.52
CA LEU A 78 15.37 -21.16 -58.54
C LEU A 78 15.52 -22.58 -59.12
N ALA A 79 15.46 -23.61 -58.28
CA ALA A 79 15.49 -25.00 -58.73
C ALA A 79 14.28 -25.37 -59.60
N LEU A 80 13.08 -24.88 -59.24
CA LEU A 80 11.87 -25.05 -60.05
C LEU A 80 12.00 -24.36 -61.41
N ILE A 81 12.47 -23.11 -61.44
CA ILE A 81 12.71 -22.36 -62.68
C ILE A 81 13.71 -23.10 -63.57
N GLN A 82 14.81 -23.59 -62.99
CA GLN A 82 15.81 -24.33 -63.73
C GLN A 82 15.24 -25.63 -64.33
N THR A 83 14.45 -26.38 -63.56
CA THR A 83 13.79 -27.61 -64.02
C THR A 83 12.83 -27.36 -65.18
N GLU A 84 11.99 -26.32 -65.09
CA GLU A 84 11.06 -25.97 -66.18
C GLU A 84 11.78 -25.43 -67.41
N LYS A 85 12.85 -24.64 -67.21
CA LYS A 85 13.71 -24.17 -68.30
C LYS A 85 14.37 -25.33 -69.04
N ASP A 86 14.90 -26.32 -68.32
CA ASP A 86 15.56 -27.48 -68.92
C ASP A 86 14.54 -28.32 -69.73
N LYS A 87 13.33 -28.56 -69.20
CA LYS A 87 12.23 -29.23 -69.94
C LYS A 87 11.85 -28.51 -71.23
N VAL A 88 11.70 -27.18 -71.17
CA VAL A 88 11.35 -26.39 -72.37
C VAL A 88 12.50 -26.42 -73.39
N THR A 89 13.76 -26.40 -72.92
CA THR A 89 14.94 -26.49 -73.78
C THR A 89 15.00 -27.84 -74.50
N GLU A 90 14.80 -28.95 -73.78
CA GLU A 90 14.74 -30.29 -74.38
C GLU A 90 13.58 -30.42 -75.40
N GLU A 91 12.40 -29.86 -75.09
CA GLU A 91 11.28 -29.83 -76.03
C GLU A 91 11.59 -29.00 -77.29
N CYS A 92 12.35 -27.91 -77.16
CA CYS A 92 12.82 -27.07 -78.27
C CYS A 92 13.86 -27.77 -79.15
N ASP A 93 14.79 -28.53 -78.56
CA ASP A 93 15.80 -29.27 -79.33
C ASP A 93 15.17 -30.40 -80.15
N GLY A 94 14.09 -31.02 -79.64
CA GLY A 94 13.29 -32.01 -80.37
C GLY A 94 12.51 -31.47 -81.58
N LEU A 95 12.33 -30.16 -81.68
CA LEU A 95 11.57 -29.50 -82.77
C LEU A 95 12.37 -29.34 -84.07
N GLN A 96 13.70 -29.42 -84.05
CA GLN A 96 14.53 -29.24 -85.25
C GLN A 96 14.30 -30.32 -86.34
N HIS A 97 13.57 -31.41 -86.02
CA HIS A 97 13.40 -32.57 -86.90
C HIS A 97 11.94 -32.88 -87.30
N GLN A 98 10.97 -32.00 -87.01
CA GLN A 98 9.53 -32.26 -87.24
C GLN A 98 8.91 -31.41 -88.36
N VAL A 99 8.14 -32.04 -89.26
CA VAL A 99 7.64 -31.43 -90.52
C VAL A 99 6.09 -31.38 -90.60
N GLU A 100 5.37 -31.93 -89.61
CA GLU A 100 3.88 -31.97 -89.64
C GLU A 100 3.23 -30.74 -88.98
N VAL A 101 2.54 -29.92 -89.78
CA VAL A 101 1.87 -28.66 -89.39
C VAL A 101 0.84 -28.82 -88.27
N ARG A 102 0.12 -29.95 -88.23
CA ARG A 102 -0.93 -30.20 -87.22
C ARG A 102 -0.34 -30.43 -85.83
N TYR A 103 0.82 -31.09 -85.76
CA TYR A 103 1.55 -31.32 -84.51
C TYR A 103 2.17 -30.02 -83.98
N ILE A 104 2.67 -29.16 -84.88
CA ILE A 104 3.21 -27.82 -84.55
C ILE A 104 2.15 -26.95 -83.89
N THR A 105 0.92 -26.94 -84.42
CA THR A 105 -0.17 -26.09 -83.89
C THR A 105 -0.61 -26.52 -82.48
N GLN A 106 -0.72 -27.83 -82.23
CA GLN A 106 -1.05 -28.37 -80.91
C GLN A 106 0.06 -28.07 -79.88
N ARG A 107 1.33 -28.13 -80.30
CA ARG A 107 2.50 -27.78 -79.48
C ARG A 107 2.58 -26.28 -79.18
N ILE A 108 2.28 -25.40 -80.14
CA ILE A 108 2.20 -23.95 -79.89
C ILE A 108 1.17 -23.63 -78.83
N SER A 109 0.00 -24.29 -78.86
CA SER A 109 -1.02 -24.13 -77.82
C SER A 109 -0.52 -24.59 -76.43
N SER A 110 0.19 -25.72 -76.37
CA SER A 110 0.77 -26.24 -75.12
C SER A 110 1.92 -25.37 -74.59
N LEU A 111 2.76 -24.82 -75.47
CA LEU A 111 3.80 -23.86 -75.10
C LEU A 111 3.20 -22.53 -74.64
N GLY A 112 2.06 -22.10 -75.22
CA GLY A 112 1.31 -20.93 -74.76
C GLY A 112 0.80 -21.10 -73.31
N GLU A 113 0.20 -22.25 -72.99
CA GLU A 113 -0.23 -22.55 -71.61
C GLU A 113 0.95 -22.63 -70.62
N LYS A 114 2.10 -23.18 -71.06
CA LYS A 114 3.34 -23.20 -70.25
C LYS A 114 3.95 -21.81 -70.10
N LEU A 115 3.82 -20.93 -71.09
CA LEU A 115 4.32 -19.56 -71.04
C LEU A 115 3.55 -18.73 -70.00
N ASP A 116 2.24 -18.93 -69.90
CA ASP A 116 1.41 -18.33 -68.83
C ASP A 116 1.83 -18.86 -67.45
N SER A 117 2.14 -20.17 -67.36
CA SER A 117 2.64 -20.82 -66.13
C SER A 117 4.04 -20.32 -65.73
N ALA A 118 4.92 -20.06 -66.69
CA ALA A 118 6.28 -19.55 -66.47
C ALA A 118 6.27 -18.05 -66.10
N SER A 119 5.31 -17.29 -66.63
CA SER A 119 5.12 -15.88 -66.28
C SER A 119 4.81 -15.72 -64.78
N ALA A 120 4.11 -16.68 -64.17
CA ALA A 120 3.85 -16.72 -62.73
C ALA A 120 5.10 -17.03 -61.87
N LEU A 121 6.19 -17.55 -62.46
CA LEU A 121 7.47 -17.77 -61.78
C LEU A 121 8.41 -16.56 -61.83
N GLY A 122 8.04 -15.51 -62.59
CA GLY A 122 8.85 -14.30 -62.78
C GLY A 122 8.95 -13.39 -61.55
N GLU A 123 7.97 -13.46 -60.63
CA GLU A 123 8.04 -12.75 -59.35
C GLU A 123 8.70 -13.62 -58.27
N PRO A 124 9.72 -13.11 -57.55
CA PRO A 124 10.31 -13.82 -56.43
C PRO A 124 9.26 -14.11 -55.35
N ARG A 125 9.18 -15.36 -54.91
CA ARG A 125 8.28 -15.83 -53.84
C ARG A 125 8.61 -15.24 -52.47
N GLU A 126 9.80 -14.64 -52.35
CA GLU A 126 10.29 -14.02 -51.13
C GLU A 126 11.22 -12.84 -51.48
N ASN A 127 11.38 -11.89 -50.56
CA ASN A 127 12.20 -10.69 -50.75
C ASN A 127 13.44 -10.67 -49.84
N ALA A 128 14.42 -9.83 -50.18
CA ALA A 128 15.67 -9.67 -49.44
C ALA A 128 15.57 -8.73 -48.21
N PHE A 129 14.37 -8.30 -47.82
CA PHE A 129 14.20 -7.35 -46.72
C PHE A 129 14.52 -8.00 -45.38
N LEU A 130 15.49 -7.44 -44.67
CA LEU A 130 15.93 -7.84 -43.34
C LEU A 130 16.36 -6.59 -42.58
N THR A 131 15.68 -6.25 -41.48
CA THR A 131 16.03 -5.13 -40.61
C THR A 131 16.18 -5.61 -39.16
N CYS A 132 17.00 -4.90 -38.39
CA CYS A 132 17.15 -5.09 -36.95
C CYS A 132 16.90 -3.74 -36.28
N ASP A 133 15.71 -3.56 -35.73
CA ASP A 133 15.31 -2.30 -35.12
C ASP A 133 15.73 -2.29 -33.65
N LEU A 134 16.81 -1.57 -33.35
CA LEU A 134 17.30 -1.38 -32.00
C LEU A 134 16.59 -0.17 -31.36
N VAL A 135 15.93 -0.40 -30.23
CA VAL A 135 15.22 0.66 -29.50
C VAL A 135 16.24 1.55 -28.79
N THR A 136 16.41 2.79 -29.25
CA THR A 136 17.31 3.79 -28.64
C THR A 136 16.91 4.19 -27.22
N GLU A 137 15.62 4.12 -26.87
CA GLU A 137 15.13 4.37 -25.51
C GLU A 137 15.63 3.34 -24.49
N ALA A 138 15.88 2.10 -24.93
CA ALA A 138 16.42 1.05 -24.05
C ALA A 138 17.89 1.32 -23.68
N LEU A 139 18.66 1.95 -24.58
CA LEU A 139 20.03 2.37 -24.34
C LEU A 139 20.11 3.48 -23.27
N ALA A 140 19.24 4.49 -23.36
CA ALA A 140 19.14 5.54 -22.34
C ALA A 140 18.72 4.98 -20.96
N LYS A 141 17.79 4.03 -20.93
CA LYS A 141 17.41 3.32 -19.70
C LYS A 141 18.56 2.48 -19.13
N LEU A 142 19.38 1.85 -19.99
CA LEU A 142 20.57 1.11 -19.58
C LEU A 142 21.64 2.05 -19.00
N GLU A 143 21.93 3.18 -19.65
CA GLU A 143 22.86 4.19 -19.15
C GLU A 143 22.41 4.76 -17.80
N SER A 144 21.11 5.07 -17.67
CA SER A 144 20.55 5.49 -16.39
C SER A 144 20.64 4.40 -15.32
N ALA A 145 20.43 3.12 -15.69
CA ALA A 145 20.56 2.00 -14.75
C ALA A 145 22.02 1.78 -14.32
N LEU A 146 22.98 1.91 -15.26
CA LEU A 146 24.42 1.86 -14.99
C LEU A 146 24.87 3.01 -14.09
N ALA A 147 24.35 4.22 -14.30
CA ALA A 147 24.65 5.38 -13.46
C ALA A 147 24.08 5.25 -12.03
N ALA A 148 22.96 4.54 -11.88
CA ALA A 148 22.36 4.24 -10.59
C ALA A 148 22.94 2.98 -9.91
N MET A 149 23.89 2.28 -10.55
CA MET A 149 24.42 1.02 -10.02
C MET A 149 25.43 1.25 -8.90
N GLY A 150 24.89 1.19 -7.69
CA GLY A 150 25.67 1.16 -6.46
C GLY A 150 26.35 2.48 -6.13
N ARG A 151 26.76 2.61 -4.87
CA ARG A 151 27.64 3.70 -4.43
C ARG A 151 28.61 3.13 -3.39
N VAL A 152 29.88 3.49 -3.48
CA VAL A 152 30.83 3.20 -2.40
C VAL A 152 30.47 4.11 -1.23
N ARG A 153 30.08 3.51 -0.09
CA ARG A 153 29.79 4.25 1.14
C ARG A 153 30.91 3.97 2.14
N THR A 154 31.36 5.02 2.80
CA THR A 154 32.17 4.90 4.02
C THR A 154 31.40 5.52 5.17
N SER A 155 31.64 5.02 6.37
CA SER A 155 31.01 5.55 7.56
C SER A 155 32.08 5.91 8.59
N THR A 156 31.89 7.08 9.19
CA THR A 156 32.67 7.54 10.34
C THR A 156 31.83 7.50 11.62
N THR A 157 30.72 6.74 11.59
CA THR A 157 29.82 6.62 12.73
C THR A 157 30.56 6.02 13.91
N PHE A 158 30.39 6.66 15.06
CA PHE A 158 31.00 6.25 16.32
C PHE A 158 29.90 5.69 17.24
N PRO A 159 29.80 4.34 17.39
CA PRO A 159 28.65 3.71 18.03
C PRO A 159 28.41 4.15 19.48
N SER A 160 29.47 4.31 20.28
CA SER A 160 29.35 4.63 21.72
C SER A 160 28.90 6.07 22.04
N LEU A 161 28.92 6.96 21.06
CA LEU A 161 28.31 8.31 21.14
C LEU A 161 26.94 8.37 20.47
N SER A 162 26.62 7.39 19.61
CA SER A 162 25.31 7.30 18.95
C SER A 162 24.23 6.96 19.97
N THR A 163 23.07 7.58 19.86
CA THR A 163 22.03 7.52 20.89
C THR A 163 20.80 6.76 20.42
N LEU A 164 20.24 5.96 21.33
CA LEU A 164 19.03 5.17 21.11
C LEU A 164 17.94 5.63 22.09
N HIS A 165 16.74 5.87 21.58
CA HIS A 165 15.57 6.16 22.41
C HIS A 165 14.28 5.67 21.74
N ILE A 166 13.22 5.49 22.54
CA ILE A 166 11.89 5.16 22.04
C ILE A 166 11.14 6.43 21.67
N LYS A 167 10.53 6.44 20.49
CA LYS A 167 9.79 7.59 19.95
C LYS A 167 8.55 7.91 20.79
N GLU A 168 7.77 6.89 21.13
CA GLU A 168 6.47 7.00 21.79
C GLU A 168 6.22 5.81 22.72
N ALA A 169 5.29 5.95 23.67
CA ALA A 169 4.93 4.84 24.57
C ALA A 169 4.52 3.58 23.78
N CYS A 170 5.10 2.44 24.16
CA CYS A 170 4.84 1.17 23.52
C CYS A 170 3.57 0.52 24.08
N VAL A 171 2.71 0.05 23.18
CA VAL A 171 1.47 -0.65 23.52
C VAL A 171 1.50 -2.00 22.81
N VAL A 172 0.96 -3.02 23.48
CA VAL A 172 0.87 -4.37 22.94
C VAL A 172 0.23 -4.36 21.55
N ARG A 173 0.76 -5.16 20.62
CA ARG A 173 0.30 -5.31 19.23
C ARG A 173 0.45 -4.09 18.31
N LEU A 174 0.76 -2.91 18.83
CA LEU A 174 1.03 -1.72 18.01
C LEU A 174 2.49 -1.68 17.56
N GLU A 175 2.75 -1.05 16.41
CA GLU A 175 4.12 -0.81 15.95
C GLU A 175 4.82 0.18 16.91
N ALA A 176 5.87 -0.31 17.57
CA ALA A 176 6.78 0.48 18.37
C ALA A 176 7.97 0.91 17.49
N ILE A 177 8.40 2.16 17.67
CA ILE A 177 9.50 2.75 16.90
C ILE A 177 10.57 3.23 17.88
N ALA A 178 11.76 2.64 17.81
CA ALA A 178 12.97 3.21 18.39
C ALA A 178 13.74 4.00 17.34
N ILE A 179 14.29 5.13 17.74
CA ILE A 179 15.09 6.00 16.88
C ILE A 179 16.54 5.89 17.32
N LEU A 180 17.39 5.47 16.38
CA LEU A 180 18.83 5.53 16.50
C LEU A 180 19.32 6.79 15.77
N THR A 181 20.03 7.66 16.47
CA THR A 181 20.73 8.82 15.89
C THR A 181 22.22 8.55 15.88
N THR A 182 22.83 8.50 14.71
CA THR A 182 24.27 8.25 14.57
C THR A 182 25.08 9.54 14.56
N VAL A 183 26.26 9.48 15.19
CA VAL A 183 27.18 10.61 15.30
C VAL A 183 28.61 10.17 14.97
N ASP A 184 29.46 11.10 14.58
CA ASP A 184 30.89 10.84 14.40
C ASP A 184 31.66 10.83 15.74
N TYR A 185 32.98 10.61 15.67
CA TYR A 185 33.87 10.64 16.84
C TYR A 185 33.87 12.00 17.57
N HIS A 186 33.59 13.09 16.87
CA HIS A 186 33.51 14.44 17.43
C HIS A 186 32.12 14.74 18.03
N GLY A 187 31.16 13.83 17.88
CA GLY A 187 29.78 14.00 18.33
C GLY A 187 28.89 14.76 17.37
N ASN A 188 29.34 15.03 16.13
CA ASN A 188 28.50 15.66 15.11
C ASN A 188 27.53 14.64 14.54
N VAL A 189 26.27 15.04 14.34
CA VAL A 189 25.24 14.19 13.74
C VAL A 189 25.62 13.85 12.30
N ARG A 190 25.50 12.56 11.95
CA ARG A 190 25.73 12.10 10.58
C ARG A 190 24.60 12.64 9.70
N THR A 191 24.92 13.00 8.45
CA THR A 191 23.91 13.45 7.47
C THR A 191 23.61 12.42 6.40
N ASN A 192 24.27 11.26 6.48
CA ASN A 192 24.19 10.19 5.49
C ASN A 192 23.93 8.86 6.22
N GLY A 193 23.08 8.02 5.64
CA GLY A 193 22.85 6.64 6.10
C GLY A 193 23.80 5.58 5.53
N GLY A 194 23.41 4.32 5.65
CA GLY A 194 24.13 3.13 5.16
C GLY A 194 24.99 2.42 6.19
N ASP A 195 24.84 2.72 7.48
CA ASP A 195 25.52 2.02 8.56
C ASP A 195 24.96 0.60 8.73
N PRO A 196 25.81 -0.43 8.91
CA PRO A 196 25.35 -1.76 9.24
C PRO A 196 24.85 -1.78 10.69
N ILE A 197 23.53 -1.90 10.85
CA ILE A 197 22.85 -1.91 12.15
C ILE A 197 22.25 -3.29 12.39
N ALA A 198 22.46 -3.81 13.60
CA ALA A 198 21.73 -4.96 14.10
C ALA A 198 20.87 -4.54 15.30
N ALA A 199 19.65 -5.05 15.35
CA ALA A 199 18.70 -4.81 16.42
C ALA A 199 18.09 -6.14 16.86
N GLU A 200 18.21 -6.46 18.14
CA GLU A 200 17.61 -7.64 18.76
C GLU A 200 16.61 -7.16 19.83
N VAL A 201 15.37 -7.62 19.72
CA VAL A 201 14.32 -7.33 20.69
C VAL A 201 13.94 -8.63 21.39
N SER A 202 14.07 -8.67 22.71
CA SER A 202 13.67 -9.83 23.53
C SER A 202 12.87 -9.39 24.75
N ARG A 203 12.02 -10.28 25.25
CA ARG A 203 11.31 -10.04 26.52
C ARG A 203 12.26 -10.31 27.68
N ILE A 204 12.29 -9.42 28.68
CA ILE A 204 13.22 -9.56 29.82
C ILE A 204 12.88 -10.77 30.70
N GLU A 205 11.60 -11.11 30.80
CA GLU A 205 11.14 -12.27 31.58
C GLU A 205 11.35 -13.61 30.85
N ASP A 206 11.51 -13.57 29.53
CA ASP A 206 11.69 -14.76 28.70
C ASP A 206 12.53 -14.40 27.46
N GLU A 207 13.86 -14.48 27.61
CA GLU A 207 14.81 -14.12 26.55
C GLU A 207 14.74 -15.06 25.34
N THR A 208 14.03 -16.19 25.44
CA THR A 208 13.86 -17.12 24.31
C THR A 208 12.90 -16.59 23.25
N VAL A 209 12.03 -15.64 23.62
CA VAL A 209 11.09 -14.99 22.70
C VAL A 209 11.77 -13.79 22.05
N GLN A 210 12.41 -14.00 20.91
CA GLN A 210 12.88 -12.94 20.05
C GLN A 210 11.74 -12.37 19.21
N ILE A 211 11.68 -11.04 19.13
CA ILE A 211 10.72 -10.31 18.31
C ILE A 211 11.45 -9.81 17.07
N GLU A 212 10.84 -10.03 15.91
CA GLU A 212 11.34 -9.49 14.66
C GLU A 212 11.32 -7.96 14.67
N ALA A 213 12.48 -7.38 14.38
CA ALA A 213 12.65 -5.94 14.26
C ALA A 213 13.07 -5.59 12.83
N THR A 214 12.41 -4.60 12.24
CA THR A 214 12.73 -4.06 10.92
C THR A 214 13.47 -2.74 11.08
N ILE A 215 14.59 -2.59 10.38
CA ILE A 215 15.40 -1.37 10.41
C ILE A 215 15.14 -0.58 9.13
N VAL A 216 14.79 0.69 9.28
CA VAL A 216 14.56 1.62 8.18
C VAL A 216 15.59 2.73 8.26
N ASP A 217 16.52 2.75 7.32
CA ASP A 217 17.47 3.85 7.11
C ASP A 217 16.75 5.05 6.47
N LYS A 218 16.84 6.21 7.11
CA LYS A 218 16.28 7.47 6.58
C LYS A 218 17.24 8.21 5.65
N GLU A 219 18.43 7.66 5.45
CA GLU A 219 19.54 8.21 4.70
C GLU A 219 20.06 9.57 5.22
N ASP A 220 19.60 10.03 6.38
CA ASP A 220 19.93 11.31 7.00
C ASP A 220 20.79 11.16 8.28
N GLY A 221 21.31 9.96 8.54
CA GLY A 221 22.01 9.61 9.78
C GLY A 221 21.10 9.11 10.91
N THR A 222 19.79 9.03 10.66
CA THR A 222 18.83 8.44 11.60
C THR A 222 18.26 7.13 11.07
N TYR A 223 17.96 6.21 12.00
CA TYR A 223 17.41 4.90 11.68
C TYR A 223 16.20 4.64 12.58
N GLN A 224 15.14 4.10 11.97
CA GLN A 224 13.94 3.68 12.69
C GLN A 224 13.95 2.16 12.84
N ILE A 225 13.97 1.71 14.08
CA ILE A 225 13.87 0.29 14.43
C ILE A 225 12.42 0.04 14.83
N LYS A 226 11.71 -0.68 13.97
CA LYS A 226 10.28 -0.97 14.09
C LYS A 226 10.08 -2.39 14.58
N PHE A 227 9.24 -2.58 15.59
CA PHE A 227 8.89 -3.92 16.10
C PHE A 227 7.48 -3.91 16.68
N ARG A 228 6.85 -5.09 16.82
CA ARG A 228 5.51 -5.23 17.40
C ARG A 228 5.54 -6.15 18.62
N PRO A 229 5.41 -5.63 19.86
CA PRO A 229 5.42 -6.48 21.05
C PRO A 229 4.12 -7.30 21.16
N PRO A 230 4.19 -8.64 21.27
CA PRO A 230 3.01 -9.51 21.26
C PRO A 230 2.26 -9.54 22.61
N ALA A 231 2.92 -9.16 23.71
CA ALA A 231 2.38 -9.19 25.06
C ALA A 231 2.79 -7.92 25.85
N PRO A 232 2.04 -7.53 26.89
CA PRO A 232 2.49 -6.49 27.82
C PRO A 232 3.67 -7.00 28.66
N GLY A 233 4.50 -6.08 29.14
CA GLY A 233 5.65 -6.40 30.00
C GLY A 233 6.89 -5.58 29.66
N LYS A 234 8.04 -6.03 30.16
CA LYS A 234 9.33 -5.38 29.95
C LYS A 234 10.14 -6.07 28.87
N TYR A 235 10.72 -5.28 27.97
CA TYR A 235 11.49 -5.71 26.82
C TYR A 235 12.89 -5.09 26.84
N SER A 236 13.84 -5.79 26.25
CA SER A 236 15.22 -5.37 26.07
C SER A 236 15.48 -5.20 24.57
N LEU A 237 15.84 -3.99 24.15
CA LEU A 237 16.25 -3.69 22.78
C LEU A 237 17.78 -3.50 22.75
N LYS A 238 18.48 -4.50 22.21
CA LYS A 238 19.93 -4.44 21.96
C LYS A 238 20.16 -3.93 20.56
N VAL A 239 20.83 -2.80 20.43
CA VAL A 239 21.23 -2.21 19.15
C VAL A 239 22.73 -2.10 19.06
N SER A 240 23.29 -2.49 17.92
CA SER A 240 24.69 -2.32 17.58
C SER A 240 24.84 -1.68 16.20
N VAL A 241 25.89 -0.89 16.05
CA VAL A 241 26.35 -0.32 14.77
C VAL A 241 27.75 -0.89 14.54
N MET A 242 27.97 -1.54 13.39
CA MET A 242 29.24 -2.23 13.08
C MET A 242 29.66 -3.20 14.21
N GLU A 243 28.70 -4.01 14.68
CA GLU A 243 28.86 -4.99 15.77
C GLU A 243 29.21 -4.40 17.15
N ARG A 244 29.27 -3.07 17.29
CA ARG A 244 29.56 -2.40 18.55
C ARG A 244 28.27 -1.82 19.15
N PRO A 245 28.00 -2.00 20.45
CA PRO A 245 26.79 -1.50 21.08
C PRO A 245 26.75 0.03 21.07
N VAL A 246 25.56 0.58 20.84
CA VAL A 246 25.33 2.02 20.91
C VAL A 246 25.09 2.49 22.34
N ARG A 247 25.12 3.80 22.58
CA ARG A 247 24.79 4.34 23.90
C ARG A 247 23.33 4.02 24.25
N PHE A 248 23.10 3.64 25.50
CA PHE A 248 21.80 3.20 26.04
C PHE A 248 21.30 1.85 25.50
N SER A 249 22.17 1.06 24.88
CA SER A 249 21.92 -0.35 24.56
C SER A 249 22.49 -1.25 25.68
N PRO A 250 21.74 -2.25 26.20
CA PRO A 250 20.33 -2.53 25.92
C PRO A 250 19.38 -1.47 26.49
N LEU A 251 18.38 -1.09 25.71
CA LEU A 251 17.32 -0.19 26.14
C LEU A 251 16.17 -0.98 26.76
N GLU A 252 15.84 -0.69 28.02
CA GLU A 252 14.67 -1.26 28.69
C GLU A 252 13.40 -0.53 28.24
N ILE A 253 12.42 -1.28 27.73
CA ILE A 253 11.18 -0.77 27.16
C ILE A 253 10.01 -1.39 27.93
N THR A 254 9.15 -0.54 28.49
CA THR A 254 7.91 -0.99 29.12
C THR A 254 6.77 -0.93 28.11
N VAL A 255 6.10 -2.06 27.88
CA VAL A 255 4.96 -2.20 26.97
C VAL A 255 3.68 -2.27 27.78
N SER A 256 2.79 -1.31 27.52
CA SER A 256 1.45 -1.23 28.14
C SER A 256 0.49 -2.24 27.53
N GLU A 257 -0.39 -2.81 28.36
CA GLU A 257 -1.56 -3.56 27.92
C GLU A 257 -2.63 -2.64 27.33
N HIS A 258 -2.75 -1.42 27.86
CA HIS A 258 -3.85 -0.50 27.56
C HIS A 258 -3.49 0.52 26.49
N ASN A 259 -4.41 0.78 25.57
CA ASN A 259 -4.25 1.75 24.47
C ASN A 259 -5.06 3.04 24.69
N ASN A 260 -4.54 3.92 25.55
CA ASN A 260 -5.20 5.21 25.81
C ASN A 260 -5.17 6.14 24.58
N PRO A 261 -6.16 7.04 24.44
CA PRO A 261 -6.21 7.96 23.31
C PRO A 261 -4.99 8.88 23.31
N VAL A 262 -4.37 9.02 22.13
CA VAL A 262 -3.28 9.98 21.90
C VAL A 262 -3.78 11.42 22.13
N ARG A 263 -5.04 11.68 21.77
CA ARG A 263 -5.68 12.98 21.97
C ARG A 263 -7.18 12.82 22.21
N THR A 264 -7.71 13.63 23.13
CA THR A 264 -9.14 13.82 23.33
C THR A 264 -9.48 15.28 23.01
N TYR A 265 -10.51 15.50 22.21
CA TYR A 265 -10.98 16.84 21.84
C TYR A 265 -12.49 16.95 22.05
N GLY A 266 -12.93 18.03 22.69
CA GLY A 266 -14.35 18.24 22.97
C GLY A 266 -14.70 18.12 24.45
N SER A 267 -15.76 18.84 24.82
CA SER A 267 -16.49 18.69 26.06
C SER A 267 -17.95 19.09 25.81
N ARG A 268 -18.86 18.76 26.72
CA ARG A 268 -20.28 19.06 26.53
C ARG A 268 -20.54 20.58 26.45
N GLY A 269 -21.26 21.02 25.42
CA GLY A 269 -21.75 22.39 25.25
C GLY A 269 -21.87 22.84 23.79
N SER A 270 -22.06 24.13 23.58
CA SER A 270 -22.24 24.75 22.26
C SER A 270 -21.07 25.64 21.81
N GLY A 271 -20.09 25.86 22.69
CA GLY A 271 -18.91 26.67 22.44
C GLY A 271 -18.00 26.13 21.33
N LYS A 272 -16.93 26.90 21.06
CA LYS A 272 -15.95 26.63 20.00
C LYS A 272 -15.37 25.22 20.07
N ASP A 273 -14.90 24.80 21.23
CA ASP A 273 -14.29 23.47 21.45
C ASP A 273 -15.23 22.49 22.14
N GLN A 274 -16.54 22.73 22.09
CA GLN A 274 -17.55 21.89 22.73
C GLN A 274 -18.42 21.14 21.72
N PHE A 275 -18.93 19.98 22.09
CA PHE A 275 -19.93 19.23 21.33
C PHE A 275 -21.22 19.08 22.13
N LEU A 276 -22.32 18.89 21.42
CA LEU A 276 -23.59 18.48 21.98
C LEU A 276 -24.13 17.34 21.12
N GLN A 277 -24.07 16.10 21.63
CA GLN A 277 -24.47 14.90 20.89
C GLN A 277 -23.74 14.76 19.53
N PRO A 278 -22.40 14.66 19.51
CA PRO A 278 -21.70 14.32 18.28
C PRO A 278 -21.99 12.87 17.89
N VAL A 279 -22.27 12.59 16.62
CA VAL A 279 -22.75 11.25 16.18
C VAL A 279 -21.88 10.59 15.11
N ALA A 280 -21.32 11.36 14.20
CA ALA A 280 -20.62 10.85 13.03
C ALA A 280 -19.35 11.67 12.77
N VAL A 281 -18.37 11.02 12.16
CA VAL A 281 -17.14 11.64 11.70
C VAL A 281 -16.76 11.05 10.35
N ALA A 282 -16.30 11.89 9.43
CA ALA A 282 -15.70 11.48 8.17
C ALA A 282 -14.35 12.17 7.99
N MET A 283 -13.46 11.56 7.21
CA MET A 283 -12.16 12.14 6.87
C MET A 283 -12.04 12.32 5.36
N ASP A 284 -11.53 13.47 4.96
CA ASP A 284 -10.94 13.70 3.66
C ASP A 284 -9.53 13.08 3.66
N ASN A 285 -9.35 11.98 2.92
CA ASN A 285 -8.08 11.26 2.84
C ASN A 285 -6.98 12.04 2.11
N LEU A 286 -7.33 13.01 1.26
CA LEU A 286 -6.36 13.79 0.50
C LEU A 286 -5.80 14.95 1.36
N ALA A 287 -6.69 15.75 1.96
CA ALA A 287 -6.27 16.90 2.76
C ALA A 287 -6.05 16.57 4.25
N GLY A 288 -6.49 15.39 4.72
CA GLY A 288 -6.48 15.02 6.14
C GLY A 288 -7.52 15.77 6.98
N THR A 289 -8.51 16.41 6.35
CA THR A 289 -9.51 17.20 7.06
C THR A 289 -10.61 16.31 7.64
N LEU A 290 -10.96 16.51 8.92
CA LEU A 290 -12.00 15.75 9.61
C LEU A 290 -13.30 16.57 9.69
N TYR A 291 -14.43 15.92 9.42
CA TYR A 291 -15.76 16.51 9.50
C TYR A 291 -16.57 15.77 10.56
N VAL A 292 -16.91 16.44 11.66
CA VAL A 292 -17.66 15.85 12.78
C VAL A 292 -19.07 16.41 12.83
N VAL A 293 -20.09 15.56 12.76
CA VAL A 293 -21.50 15.94 12.91
C VAL A 293 -21.80 16.18 14.38
N ASP A 294 -21.99 17.44 14.73
CA ASP A 294 -22.36 17.91 16.08
C ASP A 294 -23.88 18.13 16.12
N THR A 295 -24.64 17.03 16.10
CA THR A 295 -26.08 17.01 15.84
C THR A 295 -26.88 17.93 16.76
N GLY A 296 -26.59 17.93 18.07
CA GLY A 296 -27.30 18.77 19.02
C GLY A 296 -27.10 20.26 18.80
N ASN A 297 -25.97 20.66 18.19
CA ASN A 297 -25.69 22.03 17.76
C ASN A 297 -26.07 22.30 16.29
N SER A 298 -26.57 21.29 15.55
CA SER A 298 -27.00 21.41 14.14
C SER A 298 -25.91 21.95 13.20
N ARG A 299 -24.66 21.51 13.43
CA ARG A 299 -23.48 21.96 12.68
C ARG A 299 -22.55 20.80 12.35
N LEU A 300 -21.67 21.02 11.37
CA LEU A 300 -20.46 20.24 11.14
C LEU A 300 -19.26 20.98 11.70
N LYS A 301 -18.37 20.27 12.39
CA LYS A 301 -17.05 20.80 12.76
C LYS A 301 -16.00 20.29 11.80
N VAL A 302 -15.24 21.23 11.23
CA VAL A 302 -14.10 20.95 10.36
C VAL A 302 -12.83 21.04 11.20
N LEU A 303 -12.12 19.94 11.34
CA LEU A 303 -10.91 19.82 12.16
C LEU A 303 -9.70 19.41 11.31
N THR A 304 -8.50 19.78 11.76
CA THR A 304 -7.25 19.24 11.22
C THR A 304 -7.02 17.78 11.69
N PRO A 305 -6.04 17.04 11.11
CA PRO A 305 -5.67 15.69 11.59
C PRO A 305 -5.28 15.63 13.08
N ASP A 306 -4.83 16.77 13.61
CA ASP A 306 -4.45 16.95 15.01
C ASP A 306 -5.63 17.40 15.89
N LEU A 307 -6.86 17.34 15.39
CA LEU A 307 -8.08 17.74 16.10
C LEU A 307 -8.09 19.22 16.51
N GLN A 308 -7.51 20.10 15.69
CA GLN A 308 -7.66 21.55 15.86
C GLN A 308 -8.83 22.07 15.03
N LEU A 309 -9.68 22.92 15.61
CA LEU A 309 -10.81 23.49 14.90
C LEU A 309 -10.37 24.47 13.81
N VAL A 310 -10.81 24.20 12.57
CA VAL A 310 -10.67 25.10 11.43
C VAL A 310 -11.89 26.01 11.33
N ARG A 311 -13.10 25.43 11.22
CA ARG A 311 -14.36 26.17 11.07
C ARG A 311 -15.58 25.32 11.44
N HIS A 312 -16.73 25.96 11.55
CA HIS A 312 -18.03 25.29 11.55
C HIS A 312 -18.69 25.45 10.18
N LEU A 313 -19.43 24.43 9.73
CA LEU A 313 -20.33 24.52 8.59
C LEU A 313 -21.76 24.34 9.10
N ASP A 314 -22.66 25.18 8.59
CA ASP A 314 -24.09 25.16 8.91
C ASP A 314 -24.86 25.19 7.59
N CYS A 315 -25.86 24.33 7.44
CA CYS A 315 -26.72 24.30 6.25
C CYS A 315 -28.09 23.71 6.61
N GLU A 316 -29.04 23.79 5.68
CA GLU A 316 -30.39 23.27 5.86
C GLU A 316 -30.43 21.76 6.17
N GLY A 317 -29.51 20.98 5.59
CA GLY A 317 -29.39 19.54 5.82
C GLY A 317 -29.03 19.18 7.27
N LEU A 318 -28.33 20.08 7.97
CA LEU A 318 -27.90 19.90 9.36
C LEU A 318 -28.97 20.35 10.37
N SER A 319 -30.02 21.02 9.90
CA SER A 319 -31.03 21.65 10.74
C SER A 319 -31.86 20.65 11.56
N GLY A 320 -32.53 21.17 12.60
CA GLY A 320 -33.49 20.41 13.39
C GLY A 320 -32.86 19.32 14.26
N ARG A 321 -31.55 19.39 14.55
CA ARG A 321 -30.82 18.45 15.40
C ARG A 321 -31.03 16.99 15.01
N SER A 322 -31.02 16.73 13.70
CA SER A 322 -31.41 15.43 13.13
C SER A 322 -30.46 14.90 12.06
N CYS A 323 -29.33 15.56 11.83
CA CYS A 323 -28.26 14.97 11.01
C CYS A 323 -27.64 13.79 11.76
N THR A 324 -27.47 12.66 11.09
CA THR A 324 -27.00 11.40 11.71
C THR A 324 -25.78 10.80 11.05
N GLY A 325 -25.53 11.08 9.78
CA GLY A 325 -24.36 10.58 9.04
C GLY A 325 -23.70 11.66 8.19
N VAL A 326 -22.41 11.47 7.93
CA VAL A 326 -21.60 12.30 7.02
C VAL A 326 -20.62 11.40 6.28
N ALA A 327 -20.39 11.69 5.00
CA ALA A 327 -19.33 11.09 4.19
C ALA A 327 -18.71 12.16 3.29
N VAL A 328 -17.44 11.99 2.94
CA VAL A 328 -16.69 12.90 2.06
C VAL A 328 -16.31 12.14 0.79
N ASN A 329 -16.34 12.80 -0.36
CA ASN A 329 -15.89 12.19 -1.62
C ASN A 329 -14.35 12.05 -1.66
N GLU A 330 -13.84 11.22 -2.57
CA GLU A 330 -12.40 10.93 -2.67
C GLU A 330 -11.54 12.19 -2.84
N ASP A 331 -12.00 13.16 -3.63
CA ASP A 331 -11.26 14.40 -3.90
C ASP A 331 -11.39 15.47 -2.81
N GLY A 332 -12.25 15.27 -1.81
CA GLY A 332 -12.48 16.24 -0.72
C GLY A 332 -13.24 17.51 -1.13
N GLU A 333 -13.77 17.58 -2.35
CA GLU A 333 -14.51 18.74 -2.88
C GLU A 333 -15.92 18.88 -2.30
N TRP A 334 -16.60 17.75 -2.04
CA TRP A 334 -17.96 17.72 -1.54
C TRP A 334 -18.19 16.60 -0.54
N LEU A 335 -19.23 16.77 0.28
CA LEU A 335 -19.64 15.84 1.31
C LEU A 335 -21.13 15.58 1.25
N ALA A 336 -21.56 14.38 1.64
CA ALA A 336 -22.96 14.03 1.81
C ALA A 336 -23.30 14.00 3.31
N VAL A 337 -24.42 14.60 3.67
CA VAL A 337 -25.02 14.45 5.00
C VAL A 337 -26.42 13.86 4.87
N VAL A 338 -26.82 13.08 5.87
CA VAL A 338 -28.15 12.50 5.94
C VAL A 338 -28.89 12.95 7.19
N ASN A 339 -30.14 13.36 7.02
CA ASN A 339 -31.01 13.82 8.09
C ASN A 339 -32.19 12.86 8.24
N TRP A 340 -32.25 12.14 9.35
CA TRP A 340 -33.26 11.09 9.56
C TRP A 340 -34.69 11.64 9.62
N ARG A 341 -34.85 12.89 10.07
CA ARG A 341 -36.16 13.52 10.24
C ARG A 341 -36.71 14.08 8.93
N SER A 342 -35.90 14.84 8.18
CA SER A 342 -36.34 15.33 6.87
C SER A 342 -36.26 14.24 5.79
N ARG A 343 -35.49 13.17 6.03
CA ARG A 343 -35.20 12.09 5.08
C ARG A 343 -34.50 12.56 3.81
N PHE A 344 -33.75 13.66 3.93
CA PHE A 344 -32.94 14.16 2.83
C PHE A 344 -31.50 13.72 2.98
N VAL A 345 -30.91 13.37 1.84
CA VAL A 345 -29.47 13.36 1.64
C VAL A 345 -29.12 14.69 0.98
N THR A 346 -28.22 15.44 1.62
CA THR A 346 -27.79 16.76 1.15
C THR A 346 -26.32 16.70 0.79
N ARG A 347 -25.98 17.05 -0.45
CA ARG A 347 -24.60 17.26 -0.91
C ARG A 347 -24.20 18.69 -0.63
N LEU A 348 -23.08 18.86 0.06
CA LEU A 348 -22.54 20.15 0.47
C LEU A 348 -21.14 20.32 -0.12
N SER A 349 -20.75 21.54 -0.45
CA SER A 349 -19.35 21.88 -0.72
C SER A 349 -18.52 21.75 0.57
N ASN A 350 -17.20 21.67 0.45
CA ASN A 350 -16.28 21.75 1.59
C ASN A 350 -16.29 23.13 2.33
N LEU A 351 -17.07 24.09 1.82
CA LEU A 351 -17.37 25.39 2.42
C LEU A 351 -18.76 25.45 3.08
N GLY A 352 -19.58 24.41 2.93
CA GLY A 352 -20.90 24.28 3.54
C GLY A 352 -22.08 24.68 2.66
N ASP A 353 -21.84 25.11 1.41
CA ASP A 353 -22.90 25.47 0.47
C ASP A 353 -23.65 24.23 -0.02
N THR A 354 -24.98 24.27 -0.04
CA THR A 354 -25.79 23.18 -0.61
C THR A 354 -25.60 23.11 -2.12
N LEU A 355 -25.05 22.00 -2.61
CA LEU A 355 -24.90 21.73 -4.04
C LEU A 355 -26.17 21.09 -4.60
N SER A 356 -26.69 20.09 -3.91
CA SER A 356 -27.95 19.42 -4.24
C SER A 356 -28.51 18.69 -3.03
N ALA A 357 -29.80 18.37 -3.08
CA ALA A 357 -30.45 17.57 -2.06
C ALA A 357 -31.49 16.66 -2.72
N PHE A 358 -31.61 15.43 -2.25
CA PHE A 358 -32.64 14.50 -2.71
C PHE A 358 -33.22 13.70 -1.55
N THR A 359 -34.43 13.20 -1.78
CA THR A 359 -35.11 12.24 -0.90
C THR A 359 -35.69 11.13 -1.77
N HIS A 360 -35.98 9.98 -1.16
CA HIS A 360 -36.55 8.83 -1.85
C HIS A 360 -37.77 8.31 -1.09
N THR A 361 -38.79 7.84 -1.81
CA THR A 361 -40.06 7.37 -1.21
C THR A 361 -39.88 6.14 -0.32
N LEU A 362 -38.80 5.38 -0.52
CA LEU A 362 -38.47 4.22 0.31
C LEU A 362 -37.79 4.59 1.63
N PHE A 363 -37.34 5.83 1.82
CA PHE A 363 -36.72 6.25 3.07
C PHE A 363 -37.73 6.29 4.21
N GLN A 364 -37.35 5.69 5.34
CA GLN A 364 -38.15 5.63 6.55
C GLN A 364 -37.37 6.18 7.74
N GLU A 365 -36.17 5.63 7.98
CA GLU A 365 -35.27 5.99 9.07
C GLU A 365 -33.80 5.93 8.59
N PRO A 366 -33.38 6.85 7.69
CA PRO A 366 -32.01 6.86 7.20
C PRO A 366 -31.09 7.32 8.32
N ILE A 367 -30.08 6.51 8.65
CA ILE A 367 -29.22 6.71 9.82
C ILE A 367 -27.78 7.07 9.49
N ASP A 368 -27.26 6.63 8.35
CA ASP A 368 -25.86 6.80 8.00
C ASP A 368 -25.66 6.87 6.48
N VAL A 369 -24.54 7.43 6.04
CA VAL A 369 -24.21 7.63 4.63
C VAL A 369 -22.74 7.31 4.37
N ALA A 370 -22.45 6.70 3.22
CA ALA A 370 -21.10 6.48 2.70
C ALA A 370 -21.02 6.89 1.21
N ILE A 371 -19.83 7.22 0.73
CA ILE A 371 -19.59 7.58 -0.67
C ILE A 371 -18.54 6.63 -1.24
N ASP A 372 -18.87 5.98 -2.36
CA ASP A 372 -17.94 5.14 -3.11
C ASP A 372 -16.90 6.02 -3.82
N SER A 373 -15.62 5.67 -3.65
CA SER A 373 -14.52 6.41 -4.26
C SER A 373 -14.50 6.25 -5.79
N ASN A 374 -14.84 5.06 -6.29
CA ASN A 374 -14.70 4.74 -7.72
C ASN A 374 -15.70 5.49 -8.61
N TYR A 375 -16.98 5.53 -8.22
CA TYR A 375 -18.07 6.07 -9.03
C TYR A 375 -18.84 7.22 -8.36
N GLY A 376 -18.46 7.62 -7.15
CA GLY A 376 -19.17 8.65 -6.38
C GLY A 376 -20.57 8.22 -5.93
N HIS A 377 -20.88 6.91 -5.95
CA HIS A 377 -22.18 6.39 -5.54
C HIS A 377 -22.44 6.69 -4.06
N ILE A 378 -23.68 7.08 -3.74
CA ILE A 378 -24.09 7.44 -2.40
C ILE A 378 -24.85 6.29 -1.78
N LEU A 379 -24.31 5.73 -0.71
CA LEU A 379 -24.89 4.61 0.02
C LEU A 379 -25.58 5.14 1.27
N VAL A 380 -26.86 4.83 1.46
CA VAL A 380 -27.67 5.30 2.59
C VAL A 380 -28.17 4.09 3.37
N ALA A 381 -27.72 3.96 4.62
CA ALA A 381 -28.24 2.94 5.53
C ALA A 381 -29.57 3.41 6.13
N ASP A 382 -30.62 2.61 5.98
CA ASP A 382 -31.96 2.91 6.51
C ASP A 382 -32.47 1.77 7.40
N ASN A 383 -32.83 2.10 8.64
CA ASN A 383 -33.25 1.13 9.63
C ASN A 383 -34.72 0.69 9.50
N GLY A 384 -35.57 1.49 8.86
CA GLY A 384 -36.98 1.13 8.66
C GLY A 384 -37.13 -0.15 7.82
N PRO A 385 -36.62 -0.20 6.57
CA PRO A 385 -36.53 -1.42 5.78
C PRO A 385 -35.36 -2.33 6.16
N SER A 386 -34.42 -1.84 6.99
CA SER A 386 -33.20 -2.53 7.40
C SER A 386 -32.36 -2.97 6.19
N CYS A 387 -32.02 -2.00 5.34
CA CYS A 387 -31.20 -2.19 4.15
C CYS A 387 -30.33 -0.97 3.87
N VAL A 388 -29.38 -1.13 2.96
CA VAL A 388 -28.58 -0.01 2.41
C VAL A 388 -29.05 0.26 1.00
N PHE A 389 -29.45 1.48 0.71
CA PHE A 389 -29.80 1.92 -0.64
C PHE A 389 -28.58 2.53 -1.32
N VAL A 390 -28.34 2.20 -2.59
CA VAL A 390 -27.22 2.73 -3.38
C VAL A 390 -27.78 3.63 -4.48
N PHE A 391 -27.33 4.89 -4.50
CA PHE A 391 -27.76 5.92 -5.44
C PHE A 391 -26.59 6.39 -6.30
N ASP A 392 -26.87 6.90 -7.49
CA ASP A 392 -25.92 7.76 -8.19
C ASP A 392 -25.87 9.17 -7.58
N THR A 393 -24.99 10.01 -8.12
CA THR A 393 -24.76 11.38 -7.64
C THR A 393 -25.94 12.32 -7.84
N GLU A 394 -26.86 11.95 -8.73
CA GLU A 394 -28.11 12.64 -9.08
C GLU A 394 -29.30 12.18 -8.21
N GLY A 395 -29.11 11.15 -7.36
CA GLY A 395 -30.14 10.64 -6.46
C GLY A 395 -31.05 9.58 -7.07
N LYS A 396 -30.69 8.99 -8.21
CA LYS A 396 -31.41 7.85 -8.79
C LYS A 396 -30.98 6.56 -8.09
N LEU A 397 -31.96 5.78 -7.64
CA LEU A 397 -31.71 4.48 -7.01
C LEU A 397 -31.13 3.50 -8.03
N LEU A 398 -29.97 2.93 -7.72
CA LEU A 398 -29.29 1.91 -8.53
C LEU A 398 -29.70 0.50 -8.09
N PHE A 399 -29.48 0.20 -6.80
CA PHE A 399 -29.85 -1.08 -6.19
C PHE A 399 -29.92 -0.95 -4.66
N GLN A 400 -30.32 -2.04 -3.99
CA GLN A 400 -30.34 -2.14 -2.54
C GLN A 400 -29.53 -3.35 -2.07
N VAL A 401 -28.91 -3.22 -0.90
CA VAL A 401 -28.13 -4.28 -0.26
C VAL A 401 -28.83 -4.69 1.03
N GLY A 402 -29.06 -6.00 1.14
CA GLY A 402 -29.71 -6.64 2.27
C GLY A 402 -31.19 -6.31 2.44
N LYS A 403 -31.74 -6.85 3.53
CA LYS A 403 -33.15 -6.74 3.93
C LYS A 403 -33.29 -7.08 5.39
N LYS A 404 -34.45 -6.80 5.98
CA LYS A 404 -34.77 -7.18 7.36
C LYS A 404 -34.60 -8.68 7.62
N GLY A 405 -33.79 -9.04 8.62
CA GLY A 405 -33.64 -10.40 9.13
C GLY A 405 -32.29 -10.69 9.77
N SER A 406 -32.16 -11.88 10.36
CA SER A 406 -30.93 -12.33 11.05
C SER A 406 -30.03 -13.23 10.20
N GLN A 407 -30.45 -13.59 8.98
CA GLN A 407 -29.65 -14.42 8.09
C GLN A 407 -28.43 -13.66 7.57
N LYS A 408 -27.46 -14.39 6.99
CA LYS A 408 -26.34 -13.78 6.26
C LYS A 408 -26.88 -12.94 5.10
N GLY A 409 -26.35 -11.74 4.92
CA GLY A 409 -26.85 -10.78 3.94
C GLY A 409 -28.13 -10.05 4.37
N CYS A 410 -28.62 -10.26 5.60
CA CYS A 410 -29.77 -9.54 6.16
C CYS A 410 -29.35 -8.74 7.40
N PHE A 411 -30.11 -7.69 7.71
CA PHE A 411 -29.85 -6.79 8.83
C PHE A 411 -31.07 -6.67 9.75
N ASN A 412 -30.82 -6.50 11.05
CA ASN A 412 -31.89 -6.20 12.01
C ASN A 412 -31.92 -4.73 12.42
N LEU A 413 -30.74 -4.17 12.73
CA LEU A 413 -30.58 -2.78 13.10
C LEU A 413 -29.17 -2.35 12.71
N ILE A 414 -29.08 -1.71 11.55
CA ILE A 414 -27.84 -1.16 11.03
C ILE A 414 -27.38 -0.06 12.00
N SER A 415 -26.07 -0.02 12.23
CA SER A 415 -25.42 1.01 13.03
C SER A 415 -24.55 1.93 12.17
N CYS A 416 -23.94 1.39 11.10
CA CYS A 416 -23.05 2.15 10.22
C CYS A 416 -22.89 1.45 8.86
N VAL A 417 -22.62 2.23 7.82
CA VAL A 417 -22.17 1.75 6.50
C VAL A 417 -20.87 2.46 6.11
N THR A 418 -19.93 1.72 5.54
CA THR A 418 -18.68 2.25 5.02
C THR A 418 -18.23 1.43 3.81
N ILE A 419 -17.16 1.87 3.14
CA ILE A 419 -16.67 1.27 1.90
C ILE A 419 -15.20 0.91 2.07
N GLY A 420 -14.83 -0.29 1.64
CA GLY A 420 -13.46 -0.79 1.62
C GLY A 420 -12.68 -0.29 0.40
N PRO A 421 -11.35 -0.42 0.40
CA PRO A 421 -10.48 0.07 -0.66
C PRO A 421 -10.74 -0.59 -2.04
N GLY A 422 -11.35 -1.78 -2.08
CA GLY A 422 -11.75 -2.46 -3.32
C GLY A 422 -13.19 -2.15 -3.76
N GLY A 423 -13.87 -1.21 -3.10
CA GLY A 423 -15.30 -0.93 -3.31
C GLY A 423 -16.23 -1.89 -2.56
N GLU A 424 -15.71 -2.66 -1.59
CA GLU A 424 -16.54 -3.54 -0.77
C GLU A 424 -17.47 -2.73 0.14
N ILE A 425 -18.74 -3.11 0.22
CA ILE A 425 -19.69 -2.45 1.10
C ILE A 425 -19.63 -3.14 2.46
N VAL A 426 -19.20 -2.42 3.49
CA VAL A 426 -19.07 -2.94 4.86
C VAL A 426 -20.18 -2.34 5.71
N VAL A 427 -21.04 -3.19 6.24
CA VAL A 427 -22.23 -2.80 7.01
C VAL A 427 -22.17 -3.40 8.40
N ALA A 428 -22.34 -2.57 9.42
CA ALA A 428 -22.40 -3.00 10.80
C ALA A 428 -23.84 -3.07 11.31
N ASP A 429 -24.18 -4.17 11.98
CA ASP A 429 -25.37 -4.34 12.82
C ASP A 429 -24.95 -4.89 14.22
N SER A 430 -25.52 -6.00 14.67
CA SER A 430 -24.93 -6.85 15.71
C SER A 430 -23.60 -7.51 15.29
N ARG A 431 -23.31 -7.53 14.00
CA ARG A 431 -22.20 -8.19 13.28
C ARG A 431 -21.62 -7.18 12.29
N ILE A 432 -20.46 -7.49 11.71
CA ILE A 432 -19.94 -6.74 10.57
C ILE A 432 -20.07 -7.64 9.36
N GLN A 433 -20.82 -7.20 8.35
CA GLN A 433 -21.05 -7.95 7.11
C GLN A 433 -20.43 -7.21 5.94
N VAL A 434 -19.74 -7.95 5.08
CA VAL A 434 -19.01 -7.42 3.92
C VAL A 434 -19.69 -7.91 2.65
N PHE A 435 -19.92 -7.00 1.71
CA PHE A 435 -20.55 -7.26 0.43
C PHE A 435 -19.64 -6.78 -0.71
N SER A 436 -19.81 -7.34 -1.89
CA SER A 436 -19.18 -6.84 -3.11
C SER A 436 -19.69 -5.43 -3.45
N ALA A 437 -18.99 -4.72 -4.33
CA ALA A 437 -19.46 -3.45 -4.90
C ALA A 437 -20.84 -3.57 -5.59
N LYS A 438 -21.25 -4.79 -5.97
CA LYS A 438 -22.55 -5.08 -6.59
C LYS A 438 -23.64 -5.47 -5.57
N GLY A 439 -23.30 -5.57 -4.29
CA GLY A 439 -24.22 -5.93 -3.22
C GLY A 439 -24.32 -7.42 -2.91
N ASP A 440 -23.44 -8.26 -3.46
CA ASP A 440 -23.40 -9.70 -3.15
C ASP A 440 -22.74 -9.94 -1.80
N PHE A 441 -23.34 -10.75 -0.93
CA PHE A 441 -22.74 -11.09 0.37
C PHE A 441 -21.43 -11.87 0.18
N LEU A 442 -20.35 -11.38 0.79
CA LEU A 442 -19.03 -12.02 0.73
C LEU A 442 -18.73 -12.77 2.03
N GLN A 443 -18.74 -12.06 3.16
CA GLN A 443 -18.33 -12.62 4.45
C GLN A 443 -18.89 -11.85 5.64
N GLU A 444 -18.75 -12.45 6.83
CA GLU A 444 -19.11 -11.87 8.11
C GLU A 444 -17.86 -11.84 8.99
N LEU A 445 -17.49 -10.65 9.49
CA LEU A 445 -16.36 -10.49 10.40
C LEU A 445 -16.83 -10.71 11.83
N PHE A 446 -16.06 -11.53 12.57
CA PHE A 446 -16.33 -11.90 13.96
C PHE A 446 -17.70 -12.59 14.19
N PRO A 447 -17.90 -13.83 13.67
CA PRO A 447 -19.11 -14.61 13.96
C PRO A 447 -19.13 -15.12 15.41
N GLU A 448 -17.97 -15.23 16.07
CA GLU A 448 -17.83 -15.78 17.42
C GLU A 448 -18.09 -14.75 18.51
N GLY A 449 -19.36 -14.59 18.83
CA GLY A 449 -19.77 -14.05 20.10
C GLY A 449 -21.28 -14.06 20.18
N LYS A 450 -21.86 -15.13 20.74
CA LYS A 450 -23.22 -15.11 21.31
C LYS A 450 -23.34 -14.14 22.52
N GLY A 451 -22.54 -13.09 22.54
CA GLY A 451 -22.60 -11.99 23.49
C GLY A 451 -23.54 -10.93 22.94
N ARG A 452 -24.31 -10.30 23.83
CA ARG A 452 -25.27 -9.23 23.52
C ARG A 452 -24.57 -7.89 23.16
N GLY A 453 -23.43 -7.96 22.49
CA GLY A 453 -22.68 -6.77 22.07
C GLY A 453 -23.31 -6.12 20.84
N ARG A 454 -23.13 -4.82 20.68
CA ARG A 454 -23.56 -4.06 19.50
C ARG A 454 -22.38 -3.24 18.96
N TYR A 455 -22.24 -3.19 17.64
CA TYR A 455 -21.30 -2.29 16.99
C TYR A 455 -21.87 -0.86 16.91
N GLY A 456 -21.01 0.14 17.11
CA GLY A 456 -21.31 1.55 16.92
C GLY A 456 -21.04 1.94 15.48
N GLY A 457 -19.92 2.60 15.22
CA GLY A 457 -19.40 2.85 13.88
C GLY A 457 -18.33 1.85 13.44
N VAL A 458 -18.10 1.84 12.13
CA VAL A 458 -17.04 1.09 11.45
C VAL A 458 -16.36 2.00 10.43
N ALA A 459 -15.04 1.91 10.33
CA ALA A 459 -14.26 2.55 9.29
C ALA A 459 -13.28 1.53 8.68
N VAL A 460 -12.92 1.71 7.43
CA VAL A 460 -11.92 0.88 6.73
C VAL A 460 -10.79 1.77 6.25
N ASP A 461 -9.54 1.38 6.52
CA ASP A 461 -8.39 2.11 6.01
C ASP A 461 -7.98 1.67 4.60
N SER A 462 -7.03 2.39 4.01
CA SER A 462 -6.50 2.10 2.66
C SER A 462 -5.78 0.75 2.54
N GLU A 463 -5.38 0.13 3.65
CA GLU A 463 -4.73 -1.18 3.68
C GLU A 463 -5.73 -2.34 3.91
N GLY A 464 -7.03 -2.02 4.03
CA GLY A 464 -8.07 -3.01 4.29
C GLY A 464 -8.13 -3.46 5.75
N MET A 465 -7.77 -2.60 6.70
CA MET A 465 -8.06 -2.81 8.12
C MET A 465 -9.44 -2.27 8.45
N VAL A 466 -10.28 -3.10 9.07
CA VAL A 466 -11.62 -2.72 9.53
C VAL A 466 -11.56 -2.38 11.01
N ILE A 467 -11.81 -1.12 11.34
CA ILE A 467 -11.82 -0.62 12.71
C ILE A 467 -13.26 -0.43 13.15
N ALA A 468 -13.68 -1.11 14.21
CA ALA A 468 -15.07 -1.12 14.64
C ALA A 468 -15.20 -0.87 16.15
N SER A 469 -16.06 0.07 16.53
CA SER A 469 -16.38 0.27 17.95
C SER A 469 -17.44 -0.73 18.40
N ARG A 470 -17.26 -1.30 19.59
CA ARG A 470 -18.17 -2.31 20.16
C ARG A 470 -18.49 -2.02 21.61
N SER A 471 -19.77 -2.16 21.94
CA SER A 471 -20.30 -2.04 23.29
C SER A 471 -20.83 -3.41 23.74
N GLU A 472 -20.26 -4.01 24.78
CA GLU A 472 -20.68 -5.30 25.33
C GLU A 472 -20.55 -5.35 26.87
N LYS A 473 -21.60 -5.81 27.56
CA LYS A 473 -21.61 -6.02 29.04
C LYS A 473 -21.07 -4.82 29.85
N GLY A 474 -21.39 -3.59 29.42
CA GLY A 474 -20.94 -2.35 30.07
C GLY A 474 -19.50 -1.94 29.75
N ARG A 475 -18.80 -2.67 28.88
CA ARG A 475 -17.48 -2.31 28.35
C ARG A 475 -17.64 -1.77 26.93
N ASN A 476 -16.89 -0.72 26.62
CA ASN A 476 -16.80 -0.14 25.28
C ASN A 476 -15.34 -0.17 24.85
N PHE A 477 -15.08 -0.71 23.67
CA PHE A 477 -13.74 -0.89 23.12
C PHE A 477 -13.80 -0.80 21.60
N VAL A 478 -12.63 -0.76 20.95
CA VAL A 478 -12.50 -0.77 19.49
C VAL A 478 -11.79 -2.04 19.08
N GLN A 479 -12.27 -2.71 18.04
CA GLN A 479 -11.64 -3.90 17.47
C GLN A 479 -11.07 -3.57 16.10
N VAL A 480 -9.96 -4.20 15.75
CA VAL A 480 -9.30 -4.06 14.45
C VAL A 480 -9.26 -5.43 13.79
N PHE A 481 -9.86 -5.54 12.61
CA PHE A 481 -9.88 -6.75 11.80
C PHE A 481 -9.13 -6.54 10.50
N ARG A 482 -8.62 -7.61 9.91
CA ARG A 482 -8.17 -7.60 8.52
C ARG A 482 -9.35 -7.93 7.60
N LEU A 483 -9.59 -7.11 6.58
CA LEU A 483 -10.72 -7.30 5.67
C LEU A 483 -10.59 -8.57 4.82
N SER A 484 -9.37 -8.98 4.44
CA SER A 484 -9.18 -10.11 3.51
C SER A 484 -9.59 -11.48 4.07
N ASP A 485 -9.34 -11.74 5.36
CA ASP A 485 -9.59 -13.03 6.02
C ASP A 485 -10.50 -12.93 7.26
N GLY A 486 -10.85 -11.71 7.68
CA GLY A 486 -11.63 -11.42 8.86
C GLY A 486 -10.94 -11.67 10.20
N ALA A 487 -9.61 -11.82 10.21
CA ALA A 487 -8.85 -12.06 11.42
C ALA A 487 -8.90 -10.85 12.37
N LEU A 488 -9.18 -11.09 13.65
CA LEU A 488 -9.08 -10.08 14.71
C LEU A 488 -7.61 -9.84 15.06
N LEU A 489 -7.10 -8.65 14.75
CA LEU A 489 -5.70 -8.28 14.95
C LEU A 489 -5.46 -7.68 16.33
N SER A 490 -6.30 -6.75 16.77
CA SER A 490 -6.15 -6.10 18.08
C SER A 490 -7.48 -5.63 18.65
N THR A 491 -7.50 -5.40 19.96
CA THR A 491 -8.61 -4.75 20.66
C THR A 491 -8.02 -3.58 21.43
N LEU A 492 -8.47 -2.38 21.13
CA LEU A 492 -8.08 -1.13 21.77
C LEU A 492 -9.07 -0.89 22.92
N ASP A 493 -8.55 -0.88 24.13
CA ASP A 493 -9.28 -0.43 25.31
C ASP A 493 -8.78 0.94 25.74
N SER A 494 -9.62 1.72 26.42
CA SER A 494 -9.26 3.06 26.90
C SER A 494 -9.34 3.08 28.41
N HIS A 495 -8.46 2.34 29.07
CA HIS A 495 -8.56 2.07 30.51
C HIS A 495 -8.68 3.36 31.35
N GLU A 496 -7.84 4.36 31.07
CA GLU A 496 -7.82 5.64 31.80
C GLU A 496 -8.84 6.67 31.24
N SER A 497 -9.29 6.48 29.99
CA SER A 497 -10.22 7.38 29.30
C SER A 497 -11.33 6.60 28.60
N LYS A 498 -12.15 5.90 29.40
CA LYS A 498 -13.15 4.94 28.90
C LYS A 498 -14.11 5.57 27.90
N LEU A 499 -14.34 4.85 26.80
CA LEU A 499 -15.39 5.18 25.82
C LEU A 499 -16.77 5.01 26.45
N LYS A 500 -17.73 5.84 26.06
CA LYS A 500 -19.12 5.77 26.50
C LYS A 500 -20.04 5.95 25.30
N ARG A 501 -20.68 4.86 24.85
CA ARG A 501 -21.51 4.84 23.63
C ARG A 501 -20.73 5.34 22.40
N PRO A 502 -19.60 4.71 22.03
CA PRO A 502 -18.89 5.09 20.81
C PRO A 502 -19.83 4.96 19.60
N SER A 503 -19.75 5.94 18.70
CA SER A 503 -20.61 6.07 17.51
C SER A 503 -19.75 6.11 16.25
N GLY A 504 -19.77 7.16 15.44
CA GLY A 504 -18.97 7.23 14.21
C GLY A 504 -17.47 7.06 14.41
N LEU A 505 -16.80 6.49 13.40
CA LEU A 505 -15.36 6.31 13.33
C LEU A 505 -14.84 6.81 11.98
N ALA A 506 -13.62 7.36 11.97
CA ALA A 506 -12.88 7.65 10.75
C ALA A 506 -11.40 7.31 10.97
N THR A 507 -10.80 6.60 10.01
CA THR A 507 -9.36 6.32 10.02
C THR A 507 -8.60 7.50 9.45
N THR A 508 -7.33 7.64 9.83
CA THR A 508 -6.40 8.65 9.34
C THR A 508 -5.21 7.99 8.65
N ASN A 509 -4.58 8.70 7.71
CA ASN A 509 -3.46 8.18 6.92
C ASN A 509 -2.22 7.80 7.76
N ASP A 510 -2.13 8.30 8.99
CA ASP A 510 -1.06 8.04 9.96
C ASP A 510 -1.36 6.84 10.88
N ARG A 511 -2.21 5.88 10.46
CA ARG A 511 -2.67 4.72 11.26
C ARG A 511 -3.29 5.09 12.61
N HIS A 512 -4.11 6.15 12.61
CA HIS A 512 -4.96 6.44 13.74
C HIS A 512 -6.43 6.32 13.39
N VAL A 513 -7.25 6.14 14.41
CA VAL A 513 -8.70 6.18 14.30
C VAL A 513 -9.25 7.25 15.22
N VAL A 514 -10.13 8.09 14.69
CA VAL A 514 -10.91 9.05 15.44
C VAL A 514 -12.26 8.44 15.74
N VAL A 515 -12.57 8.31 17.02
CA VAL A 515 -13.82 7.73 17.53
C VAL A 515 -14.67 8.82 18.15
N VAL A 516 -15.93 8.91 17.73
CA VAL A 516 -16.91 9.79 18.35
C VAL A 516 -17.44 9.14 19.63
N ASP A 517 -17.09 9.72 20.78
CA ASP A 517 -17.48 9.30 22.11
C ASP A 517 -18.76 10.05 22.54
N LEU A 518 -19.89 9.65 21.97
CA LEU A 518 -21.19 10.33 22.11
C LEU A 518 -21.59 10.55 23.58
N GLY A 519 -21.31 9.59 24.45
CA GLY A 519 -21.70 9.66 25.87
C GLY A 519 -20.84 10.60 26.71
N ASN A 520 -19.69 11.02 26.20
CA ASN A 520 -18.78 11.99 26.82
C ASN A 520 -18.73 13.33 26.05
N ASP A 521 -19.52 13.49 24.98
CA ASP A 521 -19.55 14.68 24.12
C ASP A 521 -18.15 15.11 23.62
N CYS A 522 -17.36 14.14 23.17
CA CYS A 522 -16.01 14.37 22.66
C CYS A 522 -15.65 13.39 21.54
N ILE A 523 -14.51 13.63 20.90
CA ILE A 523 -13.87 12.69 19.98
C ILE A 523 -12.50 12.30 20.54
N LYS A 524 -12.07 11.07 20.25
CA LYS A 524 -10.81 10.50 20.75
C LYS A 524 -10.02 9.88 19.60
N LYS A 525 -8.73 10.24 19.48
CA LYS A 525 -7.80 9.71 18.47
C LYS A 525 -6.95 8.60 19.11
N TYR A 526 -6.93 7.43 18.49
CA TYR A 526 -6.19 6.25 18.94
C TYR A 526 -5.24 5.77 17.86
N ARG A 527 -4.07 5.24 18.23
CA ARG A 527 -3.25 4.44 17.31
C ARG A 527 -3.88 3.05 17.17
N TYR A 528 -3.80 2.45 16.00
CA TYR A 528 -4.18 1.06 15.77
C TYR A 528 -3.08 0.29 15.02
N TRP A 529 -3.33 -1.00 14.78
CA TRP A 529 -2.37 -2.01 14.31
C TRP A 529 -1.50 -1.61 13.10
#